data_AF-A0A4P1KAF2-F1
#
_entry.id   AF-A0A4P1KAF2-F1
#
_cell.length_a   1.000
_cell.length_b   1.000
_cell.length_c   1.000
_cell.angle_alpha   90.00
_cell.angle_beta   90.00
_cell.angle_gamma   90.00
#
_symmetry.space_group_name_H-M   'P 1'
#
loop_
_entity.id
_entity.type
_entity.pdbx_description
1 polymer ?
#
loop_
_entity_poly.entity_id
_entity_poly.type
_entity_poly.pdbx_seq_one_letter_code
_entity_poly.pdbx_strand_id
1 'polypeptide(L)'
;MCAWTPDGSRFDVVIQGQGMAALGEPARIENLHLPMAGWHNVSNALAAIAVAREIGVDDDAIRTGLAGFGGVKRRFTTTGVAHGVRVIDDYGHHPVEIAAVLKAARQVVQNADNTGRVIAVVQPHRYTRLRDLMEDFSTCFSDADSVLVADVYPAARAADRRRRQARPVEGVRRYGHRPRRRAGERRRPAARHQG
;
A
#
# COMPACT_ATOMS: atom_id res chain seq x y z
N MET A 1 -16.40 4.38 -11.22
CA MET A 1 -15.75 5.05 -10.06
C MET A 1 -15.01 3.99 -9.26
N CYS A 2 -13.78 4.23 -8.76
CA CYS A 2 -13.05 3.21 -8.00
C CYS A 2 -13.15 3.49 -6.49
N ALA A 3 -13.62 2.52 -5.71
CA ALA A 3 -13.70 2.60 -4.26
C ALA A 3 -12.76 1.58 -3.63
N TRP A 4 -11.94 2.02 -2.68
CA TRP A 4 -11.04 1.14 -1.92
C TRP A 4 -11.57 0.99 -0.52
N THR A 5 -11.79 -0.25 -0.14
CA THR A 5 -12.15 -0.65 1.21
C THR A 5 -11.07 -1.58 1.75
N PRO A 6 -11.04 -1.78 3.06
CA PRO A 6 -10.18 -2.81 3.63
C PRO A 6 -10.43 -4.23 3.06
N ASP A 7 -11.61 -4.45 2.49
CA ASP A 7 -12.07 -5.75 1.97
C ASP A 7 -11.93 -5.83 0.42
N GLY A 8 -11.22 -4.87 -0.17
CA GLY A 8 -10.85 -4.88 -1.57
C GLY A 8 -11.24 -3.62 -2.34
N SER A 9 -11.10 -3.71 -3.65
CA SER A 9 -11.40 -2.66 -4.62
C SER A 9 -12.70 -2.97 -5.35
N ARG A 10 -13.54 -1.95 -5.54
CA ARG A 10 -14.69 -1.98 -6.44
C ARG A 10 -14.49 -0.99 -7.57
N PHE A 11 -14.66 -1.44 -8.81
CA PHE A 11 -14.40 -0.61 -9.99
C PHE A 11 -15.20 -1.10 -11.22
N ASP A 12 -15.32 -0.21 -12.20
CA ASP A 12 -15.82 -0.54 -13.53
C ASP A 12 -14.65 -0.56 -14.50
N VAL A 13 -14.77 -1.35 -15.57
CA VAL A 13 -13.81 -1.39 -16.66
C VAL A 13 -14.50 -0.99 -17.94
N VAL A 14 -13.88 -0.07 -18.67
CA VAL A 14 -14.30 0.34 -20.02
C VAL A 14 -13.21 -0.13 -20.97
N ILE A 15 -13.60 -0.89 -21.99
CA ILE A 15 -12.72 -1.50 -22.97
C ILE A 15 -12.97 -0.82 -24.31
N GLN A 16 -11.97 -0.09 -24.78
CA GLN A 16 -11.97 0.55 -26.09
C GLN A 16 -11.53 -0.47 -27.15
N GLY A 17 -12.33 -0.62 -28.21
CA GLY A 17 -11.94 -1.39 -29.38
C GLY A 17 -10.73 -0.78 -30.08
N GLN A 18 -10.04 -1.57 -30.91
CA GLN A 18 -8.90 -1.12 -31.73
C GLN A 18 -9.29 -1.17 -33.21
N GLY A 19 -8.67 -0.33 -34.05
CA GLY A 19 -8.94 -0.29 -35.49
C GLY A 19 -10.40 0.06 -35.82
N MET A 20 -11.04 -0.68 -36.73
CA MET A 20 -12.45 -0.46 -37.09
C MET A 20 -13.40 -0.64 -35.89
N ALA A 21 -13.05 -1.49 -34.92
CA ALA A 21 -13.85 -1.67 -33.71
C ALA A 21 -13.81 -0.46 -32.76
N ALA A 22 -12.85 0.46 -32.93
CA ALA A 22 -12.78 1.71 -32.16
C ALA A 22 -13.90 2.71 -32.54
N LEU A 23 -14.57 2.50 -33.69
CA LEU A 23 -15.70 3.32 -34.13
C LEU A 23 -17.03 2.92 -33.45
N GLY A 24 -17.06 1.77 -32.79
CA GLY A 24 -18.23 1.28 -32.04
C GLY A 24 -18.29 1.81 -30.61
N GLU A 25 -19.38 1.49 -29.90
CA GLU A 25 -19.46 1.80 -28.47
C GLU A 25 -18.47 0.94 -27.66
N PRO A 26 -17.77 1.54 -26.68
CA PRO A 26 -16.84 0.80 -25.84
C PRO A 26 -17.59 -0.21 -24.98
N ALA A 27 -17.05 -1.42 -24.88
CA ALA A 27 -17.59 -2.45 -23.99
C ALA A 27 -17.36 -2.03 -22.53
N ARG A 28 -18.30 -2.38 -21.65
CA ARG A 28 -18.24 -2.01 -20.24
C ARG A 28 -18.55 -3.20 -19.35
N ILE A 29 -17.69 -3.43 -18.35
CA ILE A 29 -17.89 -4.39 -17.28
C ILE A 29 -18.02 -3.60 -15.98
N GLU A 30 -19.24 -3.46 -15.48
CA GLU A 30 -19.53 -2.68 -14.27
C GLU A 30 -19.38 -3.52 -13.02
N ASN A 31 -19.24 -2.91 -11.84
CA ASN A 31 -19.36 -3.56 -10.54
C ASN A 31 -18.40 -4.75 -10.31
N LEU A 32 -17.17 -4.67 -10.81
CA LEU A 32 -16.14 -5.66 -10.48
C LEU A 32 -15.70 -5.49 -9.03
N HIS A 33 -15.47 -6.61 -8.36
CA HIS A 33 -14.87 -6.66 -7.03
C HIS A 33 -13.59 -7.48 -7.09
N LEU A 34 -12.51 -6.89 -6.59
CA LEU A 34 -11.24 -7.56 -6.36
C LEU A 34 -10.96 -7.51 -4.86
N PRO A 35 -10.80 -8.64 -4.16
CA PRO A 35 -10.53 -8.68 -2.72
C PRO A 35 -9.08 -8.29 -2.37
N MET A 36 -8.54 -7.28 -3.05
CA MET A 36 -7.27 -6.63 -2.79
C MET A 36 -7.42 -5.12 -3.02
N ALA A 37 -6.87 -4.32 -2.10
CA ALA A 37 -6.90 -2.87 -2.20
C ALA A 37 -5.74 -2.32 -3.04
N GLY A 38 -5.90 -1.10 -3.54
CA GLY A 38 -4.83 -0.32 -4.16
C GLY A 38 -4.79 -0.39 -5.69
N TRP A 39 -4.35 0.72 -6.28
CA TRP A 39 -4.26 0.88 -7.74
C TRP A 39 -3.40 -0.17 -8.43
N HIS A 40 -2.28 -0.59 -7.82
CA HIS A 40 -1.40 -1.59 -8.41
C HIS A 40 -2.12 -2.94 -8.60
N ASN A 41 -2.98 -3.34 -7.65
CA ASN A 41 -3.78 -4.56 -7.78
C ASN A 41 -4.90 -4.41 -8.80
N VAL A 42 -5.52 -3.23 -8.89
CA VAL A 42 -6.46 -2.91 -9.98
C VAL A 42 -5.74 -2.99 -11.34
N SER A 43 -4.53 -2.45 -11.47
CA SER A 43 -3.73 -2.56 -12.70
C SER A 43 -3.41 -4.01 -13.06
N ASN A 44 -3.05 -4.86 -12.08
CA ASN A 44 -2.85 -6.29 -12.30
C ASN A 44 -4.14 -6.97 -12.76
N ALA A 45 -5.28 -6.62 -12.17
CA ALA A 45 -6.58 -7.14 -12.59
C ALA A 45 -6.96 -6.68 -14.00
N LEU A 46 -6.69 -5.43 -14.37
CA LEU A 46 -6.91 -4.93 -15.74
C LEU A 46 -6.11 -5.72 -16.78
N ALA A 47 -4.85 -6.05 -16.47
CA ALA A 47 -4.05 -6.91 -17.35
C ALA A 47 -4.67 -8.31 -17.50
N ALA A 48 -5.14 -8.90 -16.40
CA ALA A 48 -5.83 -10.20 -16.44
C ALA A 48 -7.15 -10.14 -17.22
N ILE A 49 -7.95 -9.09 -17.03
CA ILE A 49 -9.21 -8.85 -17.77
C ILE A 49 -8.94 -8.73 -19.27
N ALA A 50 -7.91 -7.98 -19.66
CA ALA A 50 -7.54 -7.82 -21.06
C ALA A 50 -7.21 -9.16 -21.71
N VAL A 51 -6.40 -10.00 -21.04
CA VAL A 51 -6.07 -11.35 -21.53
C VAL A 51 -7.31 -12.25 -21.57
N ALA A 52 -8.16 -12.22 -20.53
CA ALA A 52 -9.37 -13.02 -20.47
C ALA A 52 -10.33 -12.70 -21.62
N ARG A 53 -10.49 -11.41 -21.95
CA ARG A 53 -11.31 -10.96 -23.08
C ARG A 53 -10.73 -11.40 -24.43
N GLU A 54 -9.41 -11.34 -24.59
CA GLU A 54 -8.73 -11.76 -25.83
C GLU A 54 -8.95 -13.26 -26.12
N ILE A 55 -9.01 -14.09 -25.08
CA ILE A 55 -9.28 -15.53 -25.23
C ILE A 55 -10.78 -15.88 -25.17
N GLY A 56 -11.67 -14.88 -25.18
CA GLY A 56 -13.12 -15.08 -25.27
C GLY A 56 -13.83 -15.47 -23.97
N VAL A 57 -13.27 -15.15 -22.80
CA VAL A 57 -13.98 -15.31 -21.51
C VAL A 57 -15.08 -14.24 -21.41
N ASP A 58 -16.28 -14.66 -21.05
CA ASP A 58 -17.42 -13.77 -20.87
C ASP A 58 -17.32 -12.90 -19.59
N ASP A 59 -18.09 -11.81 -19.56
CA ASP A 59 -18.02 -10.80 -18.51
C ASP A 59 -18.45 -11.31 -17.13
N ASP A 60 -19.36 -12.29 -17.08
CA ASP A 60 -19.83 -12.89 -15.83
C ASP A 60 -18.79 -13.86 -15.25
N ALA A 61 -18.09 -14.60 -16.10
CA ALA A 61 -16.93 -15.40 -15.70
C ALA A 61 -15.78 -14.53 -15.18
N ILE A 62 -15.47 -13.40 -15.83
CA ILE A 62 -14.48 -12.43 -15.35
C ILE A 62 -14.87 -11.88 -13.98
N ARG A 63 -16.12 -11.44 -13.84
CA ARG A 63 -16.68 -10.92 -12.58
C ARG A 63 -16.57 -11.95 -11.45
N THR A 64 -16.98 -13.18 -11.72
CA THR A 64 -16.95 -14.28 -10.74
C THR A 64 -15.52 -14.64 -10.37
N GLY A 65 -14.62 -14.72 -11.35
CA GLY A 65 -13.21 -15.04 -11.13
C GLY A 65 -12.50 -14.00 -10.26
N LEU A 66 -12.74 -12.71 -10.50
CA LEU A 66 -12.17 -11.63 -9.68
C LEU A 66 -12.74 -11.62 -8.26
N ALA A 67 -14.06 -11.74 -8.12
CA ALA A 67 -14.71 -11.76 -6.81
C ALA A 67 -14.30 -12.98 -5.96
N GLY A 68 -14.08 -14.13 -6.62
CA GLY A 68 -13.64 -15.38 -5.99
C GLY A 68 -12.13 -15.48 -5.76
N PHE A 69 -11.34 -14.46 -6.12
CA PHE A 69 -9.90 -14.51 -5.97
C PHE A 69 -9.50 -14.58 -4.49
N GLY A 70 -8.87 -15.66 -4.05
CA GLY A 70 -8.47 -15.85 -2.63
C GLY A 70 -7.37 -14.91 -2.12
N GLY A 71 -6.89 -13.99 -2.96
CA GLY A 71 -5.73 -13.15 -2.70
C GLY A 71 -4.41 -13.93 -2.78
N VAL A 72 -3.31 -13.21 -2.54
CA VAL A 72 -1.97 -13.79 -2.46
C VAL A 72 -1.49 -13.62 -1.03
N LYS A 73 -1.03 -14.71 -0.41
CA LYS A 73 -0.46 -14.64 0.94
C LYS A 73 0.65 -13.61 0.97
N ARG A 74 0.63 -12.75 2.00
CA ARG A 74 1.60 -11.68 2.22
C ARG A 74 1.60 -10.63 1.11
N ARG A 75 0.45 -10.38 0.49
CA ARG A 75 0.21 -9.22 -0.38
C ARG A 75 -1.05 -8.53 0.11
N PHE A 76 -0.86 -7.39 0.76
CA PHE A 76 -1.89 -6.61 1.44
C PHE A 76 -2.86 -7.49 2.27
N THR A 77 -2.32 -8.51 2.95
CA THR A 77 -3.12 -9.56 3.60
C THR A 77 -3.53 -9.10 5.00
N THR A 78 -4.82 -9.06 5.29
CA THR A 78 -5.29 -8.82 6.67
C THR A 78 -4.98 -10.04 7.53
N THR A 79 -4.14 -9.86 8.56
CA THR A 79 -3.75 -10.94 9.49
C THR A 79 -4.48 -10.85 10.83
N GLY A 80 -5.12 -9.72 11.12
CA GLY A 80 -5.94 -9.57 12.32
C GLY A 80 -6.60 -8.20 12.41
N VAL A 81 -7.69 -8.13 13.18
CA VAL A 81 -8.36 -6.89 13.55
C VAL A 81 -8.64 -6.94 15.06
N ALA A 82 -8.14 -5.94 15.80
CA ALA A 82 -8.34 -5.85 17.24
C ALA A 82 -8.39 -4.39 17.67
N HIS A 83 -9.34 -4.03 18.55
CA HIS A 83 -9.47 -2.69 19.12
C HIS A 83 -9.46 -1.54 18.08
N GLY A 84 -10.09 -1.75 16.92
CA GLY A 84 -10.11 -0.77 15.82
C GLY A 84 -8.82 -0.68 15.00
N VAL A 85 -7.82 -1.53 15.29
CA VAL A 85 -6.57 -1.63 14.52
C VAL A 85 -6.63 -2.84 13.60
N ARG A 86 -6.38 -2.63 12.30
CA ARG A 86 -6.21 -3.69 11.31
C ARG A 86 -4.73 -3.90 11.03
N VAL A 87 -4.27 -5.15 11.12
CA VAL A 87 -2.89 -5.54 10.81
C VAL A 87 -2.85 -6.10 9.40
N ILE A 88 -1.98 -5.52 8.57
CA ILE A 88 -1.76 -5.92 7.18
C ILE A 88 -0.32 -6.46 7.06
N ASP A 89 -0.16 -7.67 6.52
CA ASP A 89 1.14 -8.24 6.15
C ASP A 89 1.38 -8.08 4.64
N ASP A 90 2.57 -7.59 4.27
CA ASP A 90 3.03 -7.50 2.89
C ASP A 90 4.50 -7.91 2.75
N TYR A 91 4.83 -8.58 1.65
CA TYR A 91 6.15 -9.05 1.29
C TYR A 91 7.03 -7.99 0.60
N GLY A 92 6.45 -6.85 0.24
CA GLY A 92 7.11 -5.74 -0.43
C GLY A 92 8.37 -5.32 0.32
N HIS A 93 9.49 -5.36 -0.38
CA HIS A 93 10.80 -5.05 0.19
C HIS A 93 11.62 -4.14 -0.73
N HIS A 94 11.18 -3.98 -1.98
CA HIS A 94 11.67 -2.93 -2.87
C HIS A 94 10.94 -1.60 -2.55
N PRO A 95 11.62 -0.44 -2.61
CA PRO A 95 11.00 0.87 -2.33
C PRO A 95 9.69 1.12 -3.10
N VAL A 96 9.66 0.74 -4.39
CA VAL A 96 8.45 0.83 -5.24
C VAL A 96 7.29 -0.01 -4.69
N GLU A 97 7.56 -1.22 -4.20
CA GLU A 97 6.53 -2.09 -3.61
C GLU A 97 6.02 -1.50 -2.29
N ILE A 98 6.93 -1.02 -1.44
CA ILE A 98 6.60 -0.41 -0.15
C ILE A 98 5.70 0.82 -0.37
N ALA A 99 6.07 1.71 -1.29
CA ALA A 99 5.27 2.88 -1.62
C ALA A 99 3.88 2.49 -2.14
N ALA A 100 3.78 1.47 -2.99
CA ALA A 100 2.51 0.98 -3.53
C ALA A 100 1.58 0.44 -2.43
N VAL A 101 2.13 -0.27 -1.44
CA VAL A 101 1.40 -0.82 -0.29
C VAL A 101 0.93 0.30 0.64
N LEU A 102 1.81 1.27 0.96
CA LEU A 102 1.45 2.38 1.84
C LEU A 102 0.41 3.32 1.21
N LYS A 103 0.50 3.53 -0.11
CA LYS A 103 -0.53 4.24 -0.87
C LYS A 103 -1.88 3.53 -0.78
N ALA A 104 -1.90 2.21 -0.95
CA ALA A 104 -3.13 1.43 -0.80
C ALA A 104 -3.70 1.54 0.62
N ALA A 105 -2.85 1.45 1.65
CA ALA A 105 -3.26 1.63 3.04
C ALA A 105 -3.83 3.04 3.30
N ARG A 106 -3.22 4.08 2.73
CA ARG A 106 -3.69 5.46 2.82
C ARG A 106 -5.08 5.62 2.20
N GLN A 107 -5.29 5.08 1.01
CA GLN A 107 -6.59 5.12 0.33
C GLN A 107 -7.69 4.44 1.15
N VAL A 108 -7.37 3.30 1.76
CA VAL A 108 -8.29 2.57 2.63
C VAL A 108 -8.71 3.40 3.85
N VAL A 109 -7.78 4.03 4.56
CA VAL A 109 -8.12 4.82 5.76
C VAL A 109 -8.80 6.15 5.44
N GLN A 110 -8.53 6.74 4.27
CA GLN A 110 -9.21 7.96 3.81
C GLN A 110 -10.69 7.74 3.51
N ASN A 111 -11.03 6.58 2.94
CA ASN A 111 -12.41 6.24 2.56
C ASN A 111 -13.30 5.80 3.73
N ALA A 112 -12.72 5.38 4.86
CA ALA A 112 -13.49 4.90 6.01
C ALA A 112 -14.13 6.05 6.81
N ASP A 113 -13.34 7.07 7.15
CA ASP A 113 -13.80 8.27 7.88
C ASP A 113 -12.78 9.44 7.87
N ASN A 114 -11.70 9.31 7.08
CA ASN A 114 -10.57 10.24 7.00
C ASN A 114 -9.86 10.53 8.35
N THR A 115 -10.01 9.66 9.35
CA THR A 115 -9.35 9.79 10.67
C THR A 115 -8.33 8.69 10.95
N GLY A 116 -8.32 7.62 10.16
CA GLY A 116 -7.39 6.50 10.32
C GLY A 116 -5.93 6.88 10.07
N ARG A 117 -5.03 6.22 10.81
CA ARG A 117 -3.56 6.38 10.67
C ARG A 117 -2.95 5.18 9.97
N VAL A 118 -1.94 5.42 9.14
CA VAL A 118 -1.09 4.39 8.53
C VAL A 118 0.20 4.29 9.32
N ILE A 119 0.45 3.15 9.95
CA ILE A 119 1.71 2.88 10.66
C ILE A 119 2.46 1.81 9.88
N ALA A 120 3.63 2.16 9.34
CA ALA A 120 4.50 1.22 8.64
C ALA A 120 5.43 0.53 9.63
N VAL A 121 5.46 -0.80 9.61
CA VAL A 121 6.47 -1.60 10.32
C VAL A 121 7.29 -2.33 9.27
N VAL A 122 8.57 -1.99 9.13
CA VAL A 122 9.44 -2.52 8.08
C VAL A 122 10.66 -3.20 8.69
N GLN A 123 10.97 -4.38 8.15
CA GLN A 123 12.24 -5.05 8.37
C GLN A 123 13.05 -5.02 7.07
N PRO A 124 14.08 -4.17 6.96
CA PRO A 124 14.90 -4.11 5.75
C PRO A 124 15.58 -5.45 5.49
N HIS A 125 15.60 -5.88 4.23
CA HIS A 125 16.15 -7.18 3.85
C HIS A 125 17.47 -7.00 3.08
N ARG A 126 18.57 -7.56 3.60
CA ARG A 126 19.95 -7.44 3.07
C ARG A 126 20.56 -6.03 3.15
N TYR A 127 21.75 -5.95 3.73
CA TYR A 127 22.52 -4.71 3.81
C TYR A 127 22.91 -4.13 2.45
N THR A 128 23.28 -4.97 1.48
CA THR A 128 23.68 -4.50 0.15
C THR A 128 22.53 -3.80 -0.56
N ARG A 129 21.34 -4.41 -0.59
CA ARG A 129 20.15 -3.80 -1.18
C ARG A 129 19.73 -2.51 -0.48
N LEU A 130 19.80 -2.46 0.85
CA LEU A 130 19.49 -1.25 1.60
C LEU A 130 20.47 -0.11 1.27
N ARG A 131 21.77 -0.42 1.17
CA ARG A 131 22.80 0.55 0.78
C ARG A 131 22.56 1.06 -0.65
N ASP A 132 22.33 0.14 -1.59
CA ASP A 132 22.23 0.46 -3.01
C ASP A 132 20.97 1.28 -3.35
N LEU A 133 19.92 1.20 -2.50
CA LEU A 133 18.64 1.89 -2.68
C LEU A 133 18.32 2.84 -1.52
N MET A 134 19.32 3.35 -0.79
CA MET A 134 19.09 4.08 0.46
C MET A 134 18.24 5.33 0.29
N GLU A 135 18.42 6.07 -0.81
CA GLU A 135 17.65 7.28 -1.12
C GLU A 135 16.17 6.95 -1.37
N ASP A 136 15.90 6.02 -2.27
CA ASP A 136 14.53 5.54 -2.56
C ASP A 136 13.87 4.94 -1.32
N PHE A 137 14.63 4.16 -0.54
CA PHE A 137 14.14 3.58 0.70
C PHE A 137 13.74 4.67 1.70
N SER A 138 14.52 5.73 1.84
CA SER A 138 14.21 6.83 2.77
C SER A 138 12.94 7.61 2.40
N THR A 139 12.57 7.63 1.12
CA THR A 139 11.45 8.43 0.61
C THR A 139 10.17 7.62 0.36
N CYS A 140 10.26 6.28 0.24
CA CYS A 140 9.11 5.42 -0.06
C CYS A 140 8.04 5.31 1.04
N PHE A 141 8.26 5.94 2.21
CA PHE A 141 7.35 5.92 3.36
C PHE A 141 6.41 7.13 3.47
N SER A 142 6.37 8.00 2.45
CA SER A 142 5.64 9.28 2.48
C SER A 142 4.15 9.18 2.81
N ASP A 143 3.50 8.06 2.47
CA ASP A 143 2.09 7.80 2.76
C ASP A 143 1.82 7.29 4.19
N ALA A 144 2.85 7.01 4.98
CA ALA A 144 2.73 6.60 6.39
C ALA A 144 2.68 7.82 7.34
N ASP A 145 1.91 7.72 8.42
CA ASP A 145 1.93 8.68 9.53
C ASP A 145 3.09 8.42 10.50
N SER A 146 3.55 7.17 10.57
CA SER A 146 4.65 6.74 11.43
C SER A 146 5.34 5.53 10.83
N VAL A 147 6.65 5.44 11.02
CA VAL A 147 7.49 4.35 10.51
C VAL A 147 8.30 3.75 11.66
N LEU A 148 8.18 2.44 11.83
CA LEU A 148 8.97 1.63 12.74
C LEU A 148 9.89 0.75 11.92
N VAL A 149 11.20 0.89 12.12
CA VAL A 149 12.21 0.11 11.40
C VAL A 149 12.87 -0.88 12.35
N ALA A 150 12.70 -2.16 12.07
CA ALA A 150 13.37 -3.24 12.77
C ALA A 150 14.83 -3.38 12.30
N ASP A 151 15.62 -4.16 13.04
CA ASP A 151 16.97 -4.51 12.61
C ASP A 151 16.95 -5.20 11.24
N VAL A 152 17.96 -4.88 10.41
CA VAL A 152 18.11 -5.43 9.06
C VAL A 152 18.19 -6.95 9.13
N TYR A 153 17.33 -7.65 8.40
CA TYR A 153 17.39 -9.11 8.29
C TYR A 153 18.62 -9.50 7.45
N PRO A 154 19.62 -10.18 8.03
CA PRO A 154 20.78 -10.64 7.29
C PRO A 154 20.35 -11.86 6.47
N ALA A 155 20.14 -11.69 5.17
CA ALA A 155 19.90 -12.83 4.29
C ALA A 155 21.21 -13.56 4.00
N ALA A 156 21.84 -14.15 5.02
CA ALA A 156 23.02 -14.98 4.86
C ALA A 156 22.59 -16.42 4.57
N ARG A 157 23.04 -16.99 3.44
CA ARG A 157 23.41 -18.42 3.46
C ARG A 157 24.50 -18.55 4.52
N ALA A 158 24.37 -19.54 5.40
CA ALA A 158 25.25 -19.77 6.54
C ALA A 158 26.73 -19.47 6.22
N ALA A 159 27.26 -18.36 6.71
CA ALA A 159 28.68 -18.16 6.92
C ALA A 159 28.91 -16.96 7.85
N ASP A 160 29.46 -17.33 9.00
CA ASP A 160 30.30 -16.56 9.90
C ASP A 160 29.67 -15.54 10.87
N ARG A 161 29.57 -16.00 12.12
CA ARG A 161 29.13 -15.26 13.33
C ARG A 161 30.06 -14.11 13.75
N ARG A 162 30.97 -13.64 12.89
CA ARG A 162 32.03 -12.67 13.23
C ARG A 162 32.00 -11.37 12.43
N ARG A 163 30.88 -11.00 11.83
CA ARG A 163 30.68 -9.66 11.27
C ARG A 163 29.40 -9.02 11.85
N ARG A 164 29.52 -8.53 13.09
CA ARG A 164 28.66 -7.43 13.59
C ARG A 164 29.02 -6.18 12.80
N GLN A 165 28.52 -6.08 11.58
CA GLN A 165 28.69 -4.89 10.76
C GLN A 165 27.70 -3.81 11.21
N ALA A 166 28.27 -2.61 11.34
CA ALA A 166 27.69 -1.34 11.79
C ALA A 166 26.17 -1.19 11.64
N ARG A 167 25.55 -0.68 12.72
CA ARG A 167 24.16 -0.22 12.77
C ARG A 167 23.89 0.83 11.69
N PRO A 168 22.88 0.66 10.82
CA PRO A 168 22.21 1.78 10.18
C PRO A 168 20.93 2.09 10.98
N VAL A 169 21.06 2.61 12.20
CA VAL A 169 19.90 3.14 12.97
C VAL A 169 19.92 4.68 13.01
N GLU A 170 20.99 5.33 12.51
CA GLU A 170 21.05 6.78 12.40
C GLU A 170 20.15 7.33 11.27
N GLY A 171 19.97 6.58 10.18
CA GLY A 171 19.35 7.10 8.95
C GLY A 171 17.82 7.24 8.98
N VAL A 172 17.12 6.44 9.79
CA VAL A 172 15.64 6.47 9.84
C VAL A 172 15.09 7.30 11.00
N ARG A 173 15.96 7.78 11.91
CA ARG A 173 15.54 8.66 13.01
C ARG A 173 15.38 10.13 12.61
N ARG A 174 15.76 10.53 11.39
CA ARG A 174 15.84 11.95 10.98
C ARG A 174 15.11 12.36 9.69
N TYR A 175 14.35 11.47 9.04
CA TYR A 175 13.43 11.92 7.99
C TYR A 175 12.07 12.25 8.60
N GLY A 176 11.80 13.55 8.62
CA GLY A 176 10.70 14.17 9.32
C GLY A 176 9.32 13.73 8.84
N HIS A 177 8.58 13.07 9.72
CA HIS A 177 7.13 13.25 9.73
C HIS A 177 6.84 14.42 10.65
N ARG A 178 6.67 15.62 10.08
CA ARG A 178 6.08 16.75 10.82
C ARG A 178 4.73 16.26 11.37
N PRO A 179 4.43 16.41 12.67
CA PRO A 179 3.06 16.31 13.10
C PRO A 179 2.30 17.41 12.36
N ARG A 180 1.37 17.03 11.47
CA ARG A 180 0.37 17.98 10.98
C ARG A 180 -0.37 18.49 12.22
N ARG A 181 -0.07 19.74 12.62
CA ARG A 181 -0.72 20.42 13.74
C ARG A 181 -2.23 20.28 13.57
N ARG A 182 -2.91 19.74 14.58
CA ARG A 182 -4.37 19.82 14.67
C ARG A 182 -4.75 21.30 14.74
N ALA A 183 -5.61 21.74 13.83
CA ALA A 183 -6.32 23.01 13.99
C ALA A 183 -7.21 22.88 15.24
N GLY A 184 -6.98 23.73 16.24
CA GLY A 184 -7.79 23.75 17.46
C GLY A 184 -7.02 23.91 18.78
N GLU A 185 -5.90 24.62 18.83
CA GLU A 185 -5.32 25.05 20.11
C GLU A 185 -5.90 26.41 20.50
N ARG A 186 -6.92 26.38 21.38
CA ARG A 186 -7.42 27.58 22.06
C ARG A 186 -6.29 28.16 22.91
N ARG A 187 -5.90 29.40 22.64
CA ARG A 187 -5.00 30.18 23.49
C ARG A 187 -5.61 30.29 24.90
N ARG A 188 -4.89 29.83 25.93
CA ARG A 188 -5.16 30.26 27.31
C ARG A 188 -4.68 31.73 27.45
N PRO A 189 -5.44 32.62 28.09
CA PRO A 189 -5.00 33.99 28.31
C PRO A 189 -3.88 34.02 29.35
N ALA A 190 -2.89 34.88 29.11
CA ALA A 190 -1.80 35.15 30.04
C ALA A 190 -2.36 35.72 31.35
N ALA A 191 -2.07 35.05 32.47
CA ALA A 191 -2.26 35.62 33.79
C ALA A 191 -1.24 36.76 33.97
N ARG A 192 -1.76 37.97 34.19
CA ARG A 192 -1.00 39.12 34.66
C ARG A 192 -0.54 38.83 36.09
N HIS A 193 0.77 38.84 36.34
CA HIS A 193 1.29 39.00 37.70
C HIS A 193 1.16 40.48 38.09
N GLN A 194 0.34 40.75 39.10
CA GLN A 194 0.56 41.83 40.05
C GLN A 194 1.45 41.27 41.17
N GLY A 195 2.40 42.08 41.64
CA GLY A 195 3.37 41.76 42.68
C GLY A 195 4.66 42.49 42.43
#